data_AF-A0A959N374-F1
#
_entry.id   AF-A0A959N374-F1
#
_cell.length_a   1.000
_cell.length_b   1.000
_cell.length_c   1.000
_cell.angle_alpha   90.00
_cell.angle_beta   90.00
_cell.angle_gamma   90.00
#
_symmetry.space_group_name_H-M   'P 1'
#
loop_
_entity.id
_entity.type
_entity.pdbx_description
1 polymer ?
#
loop_
_entity_poly.entity_id
_entity_poly.type
_entity_poly.pdbx_seq_one_letter_code
_entity_poly.pdbx_strand_id
1 'polypeptide(L)'
;MKPGIELDLNPGEIEKFENSFRDYPLRIEDLLIGTAHPQGGNIITGDNSKHKNKRVLNSSYCVEGLDNVYVADASVFPESMRLNPQWTILAMSSMAAKKILERHN
;
A
#
# COMPACT_ATOMS: atom_id res chain seq x y z
N MET A 1 7.15 -20.85 9.42
CA MET A 1 7.73 -21.29 8.14
C MET A 1 8.06 -20.05 7.35
N LYS A 2 9.33 -19.75 7.07
CA LYS A 2 9.69 -18.62 6.19
C LYS A 2 9.41 -19.08 4.75
N PRO A 3 8.51 -18.44 3.99
CA PRO A 3 8.37 -18.75 2.57
C PRO A 3 9.66 -18.33 1.85
N GLY A 4 10.24 -19.25 1.08
CA GLY A 4 11.47 -19.00 0.31
C GLY A 4 12.12 -20.30 -0.14
N ILE A 5 12.94 -20.21 -1.19
CA ILE A 5 13.85 -21.27 -1.61
C ILE A 5 15.22 -20.89 -1.05
N GLU A 6 15.79 -21.74 -0.20
CA GLU A 6 17.20 -21.63 0.18
C GLU A 6 18.05 -22.23 -0.95
N LEU A 7 18.83 -21.38 -1.62
CA LEU A 7 19.75 -21.77 -2.67
C LEU A 7 21.18 -21.71 -2.12
N ASP A 8 21.87 -22.85 -2.15
CA ASP A 8 23.31 -22.90 -1.95
C ASP A 8 24.00 -22.40 -3.22
N LEU A 9 24.81 -21.34 -3.12
CA LEU A 9 25.40 -20.64 -4.25
C LEU A 9 26.64 -21.35 -4.81
N ASN A 10 26.72 -22.67 -4.66
CA ASN A 10 27.77 -23.46 -5.26
C ASN A 10 27.50 -23.65 -6.78
N PRO A 11 28.54 -23.76 -7.63
CA PRO A 11 28.36 -23.79 -9.08
C PRO A 11 27.44 -24.90 -9.60
N GLY A 12 27.44 -26.08 -8.95
CA GLY A 12 26.63 -27.23 -9.39
C GLY A 12 25.13 -27.06 -9.07
N GLU A 13 24.80 -26.50 -7.91
CA GLU A 13 23.41 -26.18 -7.55
C GLU A 13 22.87 -25.00 -8.37
N ILE A 14 23.72 -24.03 -8.72
CA ILE A 14 23.37 -22.94 -9.66
C ILE A 14 23.04 -23.52 -11.04
N GLU A 15 23.90 -24.37 -11.60
CA GLU A 15 23.67 -24.99 -12.92
C GLU A 15 22.38 -25.83 -12.91
N LYS A 16 22.12 -26.58 -11.84
CA LYS A 16 20.90 -27.36 -11.67
C LYS A 16 19.65 -26.47 -11.58
N PHE A 17 19.74 -25.35 -10.85
CA PHE A 17 18.67 -24.36 -10.78
C PHE A 17 18.39 -23.73 -12.15
N GLU A 18 19.43 -23.29 -12.87
CA GLU A 18 19.31 -22.72 -14.21
C GLU A 18 18.66 -23.69 -15.19
N ASN A 19 19.09 -24.96 -15.20
CA ASN A 19 18.49 -25.99 -16.04
C ASN A 19 17.02 -26.26 -15.68
N SER A 20 16.70 -26.30 -14.39
CA SER A 20 15.31 -26.48 -13.92
C SER A 20 14.42 -25.29 -14.29
N PHE A 21 14.98 -24.07 -14.29
CA PHE A 21 14.26 -22.84 -14.62
C PHE A 21 14.08 -22.64 -16.13
N ARG A 22 15.02 -23.12 -16.95
CA ARG A 22 14.99 -23.01 -18.42
C ARG A 22 13.79 -23.73 -19.04
N ASP A 23 13.46 -24.91 -18.53
CA ASP A 23 12.33 -25.70 -19.02
C ASP A 23 11.02 -25.40 -18.26
N TYR A 24 11.08 -24.57 -17.23
CA TYR A 24 9.90 -24.17 -16.47
C TYR A 24 9.07 -23.17 -17.31
N PRO A 25 7.79 -23.43 -17.58
CA PRO A 25 6.92 -22.54 -18.34
C PRO A 25 6.49 -21.35 -17.47
N LEU A 26 7.45 -20.49 -17.13
CA LEU A 26 7.27 -19.37 -16.23
C LEU A 26 6.27 -18.38 -16.82
N ARG A 27 5.12 -18.23 -16.15
CA ARG A 27 4.15 -17.19 -16.49
C ARG A 27 4.36 -16.00 -15.58
N ILE A 28 3.90 -14.83 -16.02
CA ILE A 28 3.98 -13.59 -15.23
C ILE A 28 3.31 -13.76 -13.86
N GLU A 29 2.28 -14.61 -13.76
CA GLU A 29 1.56 -14.85 -12.51
C GLU A 29 2.32 -15.76 -11.53
N ASP A 30 3.32 -16.51 -12.01
CA ASP A 30 4.10 -17.45 -11.17
C ASP A 30 5.20 -16.74 -10.36
N LEU A 31 5.54 -15.49 -10.73
CA LEU A 31 6.43 -14.62 -9.97
C LEU A 31 5.62 -13.49 -9.33
N LEU A 32 5.41 -13.59 -8.02
CA LEU A 32 4.77 -12.52 -7.26
C LEU A 32 5.76 -11.36 -7.03
N ILE A 33 6.01 -10.57 -8.08
CA ILE A 33 6.86 -9.37 -8.02
C ILE A 33 6.01 -8.20 -7.53
N GLY A 34 5.84 -8.12 -6.21
CA GLY A 34 5.20 -6.98 -5.56
C GLY A 34 6.20 -5.88 -5.22
N THR A 35 5.88 -4.63 -5.51
CA THR A 35 6.68 -3.46 -5.07
C THR A 35 6.42 -3.04 -3.62
N ALA A 36 5.69 -3.86 -2.85
CA ALA A 36 5.35 -3.66 -1.44
C ALA A 36 4.82 -2.23 -1.12
N HIS A 37 3.77 -1.79 -1.81
CA HIS A 37 3.08 -0.53 -1.54
C HIS A 37 1.61 -0.76 -1.11
N PRO A 38 1.35 -1.30 0.09
CA PRO A 38 -0.02 -1.43 0.57
C PRO A 38 -0.65 -0.04 0.74
N GLN A 39 -1.84 0.13 0.17
CA GLN A 39 -2.58 1.39 0.14
C GLN A 39 -4.07 1.13 0.36
N GLY A 40 -4.77 2.10 0.94
CA GLY A 40 -6.19 1.98 1.25
C GLY A 40 -6.48 1.21 2.54
N GLY A 41 -7.76 1.00 2.83
CA GLY A 41 -8.24 0.37 4.07
C GLY A 41 -9.01 1.34 4.97
N ASN A 42 -8.53 2.58 5.11
CA ASN A 42 -9.21 3.66 5.84
C ASN A 42 -9.46 4.86 4.92
N ILE A 43 -10.17 4.65 3.81
CA ILE A 43 -10.19 5.61 2.72
C ILE A 43 -10.82 6.97 3.12
N ILE A 44 -10.22 8.05 2.64
CA ILE A 44 -10.73 9.42 2.77
C ILE A 44 -11.46 9.86 1.51
N THR A 45 -12.73 10.27 1.58
CA THR A 45 -13.45 10.74 0.38
C THR A 45 -14.39 11.90 0.65
N GLY A 46 -14.53 12.82 -0.31
CA GLY A 46 -15.56 13.87 -0.26
C GLY A 46 -16.97 13.32 -0.54
N ASP A 47 -17.98 14.15 -0.30
CA ASP A 47 -19.39 13.76 -0.47
C ASP A 47 -19.83 13.51 -1.91
N ASN A 48 -19.08 14.02 -2.89
CA ASN A 48 -19.32 13.80 -4.32
C ASN A 48 -18.47 12.66 -4.91
N SER A 49 -17.77 11.90 -4.06
CA SER A 49 -16.93 10.79 -4.52
C SER A 49 -17.76 9.56 -4.89
N LYS A 50 -17.39 8.88 -5.99
CA LYS A 50 -17.90 7.55 -6.34
C LYS A 50 -17.64 6.49 -5.25
N HIS A 51 -16.68 6.75 -4.36
CA HIS A 51 -16.29 5.85 -3.26
C HIS A 51 -16.93 6.21 -1.91
N LYS A 52 -17.87 7.16 -1.87
CA LYS A 52 -18.49 7.65 -0.62
C LYS A 52 -19.02 6.52 0.27
N ASN A 53 -19.65 5.51 -0.30
CA ASN A 53 -20.24 4.39 0.46
C ASN A 53 -19.20 3.48 1.13
N LYS A 54 -17.92 3.64 0.80
CA LYS A 54 -16.79 2.89 1.40
C LYS A 54 -15.95 3.78 2.32
N ARG A 55 -16.34 5.05 2.50
CA ARG A 55 -15.60 6.04 3.27
C ARG A 55 -15.45 5.61 4.72
N VAL A 56 -14.24 5.72 5.23
CA VAL A 56 -13.92 5.55 6.66
C VAL A 56 -13.61 6.89 7.30
N LEU A 57 -12.99 7.81 6.54
CA LEU A 57 -12.58 9.13 7.00
C LEU A 57 -13.31 10.23 6.23
N ASN A 58 -13.78 11.25 6.94
CA ASN A 58 -14.25 12.49 6.30
C ASN A 58 -13.09 13.32 5.73
N SER A 59 -13.39 14.40 5.02
CA SER A 59 -12.39 15.28 4.38
C SER A 59 -11.43 15.99 5.36
N SER A 60 -11.66 15.88 6.67
CA SER A 60 -10.78 16.36 7.75
C SER A 60 -9.90 15.26 8.34
N TYR A 61 -9.78 14.10 7.67
CA TYR A 61 -9.01 12.94 8.14
C TYR A 61 -9.52 12.32 9.44
N CYS A 62 -10.75 12.66 9.86
CA CYS A 62 -11.38 12.14 11.06
C CYS A 62 -12.24 10.92 10.72
N VAL A 63 -12.20 9.90 11.58
CA VAL A 63 -13.04 8.71 11.44
C VAL A 63 -14.51 9.12 11.52
N GLU A 64 -15.30 8.62 10.57
CA GLU A 64 -16.75 8.88 10.53
C GLU A 64 -17.42 8.46 11.84
N GLY A 65 -18.27 9.35 12.38
CA GLY A 65 -18.95 9.14 13.66
C GLY A 65 -18.11 9.41 14.91
N LEU A 66 -16.84 9.80 14.78
CA LEU A 66 -15.97 10.20 15.88
C LEU A 66 -15.44 11.62 15.66
N ASP A 67 -15.09 12.31 16.74
CA ASP A 67 -14.64 13.72 16.69
C ASP A 67 -13.14 13.91 16.95
N ASN A 68 -12.48 12.89 17.47
CA ASN A 68 -11.13 12.97 18.03
C ASN A 68 -10.18 11.85 17.55
N VAL A 69 -10.59 11.04 16.58
CA VAL A 69 -9.77 9.95 16.04
C VAL A 69 -9.45 10.26 14.58
N TYR A 70 -8.15 10.34 14.29
CA TYR A 70 -7.64 10.72 12.97
C TYR A 70 -6.66 9.67 12.43
N VAL A 71 -6.54 9.60 11.10
CA VAL A 71 -5.62 8.67 10.42
C VAL A 71 -4.81 9.44 9.36
N ALA A 72 -3.50 9.20 9.31
CA ALA A 72 -2.55 9.97 8.48
C ALA A 72 -1.40 9.09 7.93
N ASP A 73 -1.74 7.97 7.29
CA ASP A 73 -0.81 7.02 6.69
C ASP A 73 -1.26 6.57 5.28
N ALA A 74 -0.64 5.54 4.70
CA ALA A 74 -0.99 5.01 3.37
C ALA A 74 -2.39 4.39 3.29
N SER A 75 -3.07 4.14 4.42
CA SER A 75 -4.40 3.54 4.41
C SER A 75 -5.49 4.50 3.95
N VAL A 76 -5.20 5.81 3.91
CA VAL A 76 -6.17 6.84 3.51
C VAL A 76 -6.41 6.88 2.00
N PHE A 77 -5.53 6.28 1.20
CA PHE A 77 -5.60 6.31 -0.26
C PHE A 77 -6.95 5.77 -0.77
N PRO A 78 -7.73 6.58 -1.50
CA PRO A 78 -9.02 6.13 -2.04
C PRO A 78 -8.87 5.09 -3.16
N GLU A 79 -7.76 5.18 -3.89
CA GLU A 79 -7.33 4.24 -4.92
C GLU A 79 -5.80 4.10 -4.86
N SER A 80 -5.30 2.94 -5.26
CA SER A 80 -3.87 2.68 -5.33
C SER A 80 -3.23 3.42 -6.53
N MET A 81 -1.98 3.84 -6.35
CA MET A 81 -1.16 4.42 -7.42
C MET A 81 -0.09 3.45 -7.89
N ARG A 82 0.39 3.63 -9.12
CA ARG A 82 1.43 2.77 -9.74
C ARG A 82 2.86 3.28 -9.52
N LEU A 83 3.04 4.33 -8.72
CA LEU A 83 4.32 4.95 -8.40
C LEU A 83 4.67 4.72 -6.93
N ASN A 84 5.92 4.97 -6.55
CA ASN A 84 6.31 4.97 -5.14
C ASN A 84 5.50 6.06 -4.39
N PRO A 85 4.68 5.70 -3.38
CA PRO A 85 3.76 6.63 -2.74
C PRO A 85 4.39 7.46 -1.61
N GLN A 86 5.68 7.30 -1.30
CA GLN A 86 6.30 7.90 -0.12
C GLN A 86 6.07 9.42 -0.01
N TRP A 87 6.34 10.17 -1.08
CA TRP A 87 6.14 11.62 -1.09
C TRP A 87 4.67 12.00 -0.97
N THR A 88 3.77 11.22 -1.58
CA THR A 88 2.33 11.46 -1.46
C THR A 88 1.84 11.20 -0.03
N ILE A 89 2.32 10.14 0.62
CA ILE A 89 2.01 9.84 2.02
C ILE A 89 2.47 11.02 2.90
N LEU A 90 3.72 11.48 2.76
CA LEU A 90 4.23 12.62 3.53
C LEU A 90 3.41 13.90 3.32
N ALA A 91 3.05 14.20 2.07
CA ALA A 91 2.22 15.36 1.74
C ALA A 91 0.82 15.27 2.37
N MET A 92 0.17 14.10 2.28
CA MET A 92 -1.14 13.87 2.88
C MET A 92 -1.10 13.93 4.41
N SER A 93 -0.07 13.35 5.05
CA SER A 93 0.11 13.43 6.51
C SER A 93 0.31 14.89 6.97
N SER A 94 1.04 15.70 6.21
CA SER A 94 1.19 17.13 6.46
C SER A 94 -0.14 17.89 6.34
N MET A 95 -0.95 17.57 5.32
CA MET A 95 -2.30 18.12 5.17
C MET A 95 -3.22 17.72 6.32
N ALA A 96 -3.15 16.46 6.77
CA ALA A 96 -3.93 15.97 7.91
C ALA A 96 -3.58 16.74 9.18
N ALA A 97 -2.28 16.91 9.48
CA ALA A 97 -1.83 17.69 10.63
C ALA A 97 -2.35 19.12 10.61
N LYS A 98 -2.30 19.79 9.45
CA LYS A 98 -2.85 21.14 9.27
C LYS A 98 -4.36 21.18 9.55
N LYS A 99 -5.12 20.20 9.03
CA LYS A 99 -6.57 20.11 9.23
C LYS A 99 -6.96 19.85 10.68
N ILE A 100 -6.18 19.04 11.39
CA ILE A 100 -6.38 18.78 12.82
C ILE A 100 -6.15 20.08 13.60
N LEU A 101 -5.05 20.80 13.34
CA LEU A 101 -4.76 22.08 13.99
C LEU A 101 -5.86 23.14 13.71
N GLU A 102 -6.34 23.24 12.47
CA GLU A 102 -7.44 24.15 12.10
C GLU A 102 -8.76 23.85 12.84
N ARG A 103 -8.99 22.61 13.28
CA ARG A 103 -10.23 22.21 13.96
C ARG A 103 -10.20 22.47 15.47
N HIS A 104 -9.00 22.57 16.05
CA HIS A 104 -8.79 22.67 17.50
C HIS A 104 -8.21 24.01 17.97
N ASN A 105 -8.04 24.97 17.05
CA ASN A 105 -7.78 26.38 17.35
C ASN A 105 -9.06 27.19 17.20
#